data_AF-A0A977KVN1-F1
#
_entry.id   AF-A0A977KVN1-F1
#
_cell.length_a   1.000
_cell.length_b   1.000
_cell.length_c   1.000
_cell.angle_alpha   90.00
_cell.angle_beta   90.00
_cell.angle_gamma   90.00
#
_symmetry.space_group_name_H-M   'P 1'
#
loop_
_entity.id
_entity.type
_entity.pdbx_description
1 polymer ?
#
loop_
_entity_poly.entity_id
_entity_poly.type
_entity_poly.pdbx_seq_one_letter_code
_entity_poly.pdbx_strand_id
1 'polypeptide(L)'
;MPRGGKRVGAGGKFKWNHGKTRVIRVPDSLANDILEFARRLDASDYDCVTETKIIDLSGVSVFTKNGKSCIFLSDLLFLGYEIKPDKLTERIISEAYKDQLIKGI
;
A
#
# COMPACT_ATOMS: atom_id res chain seq x y z
N MET A 1 45.88 -31.85 21.02
CA MET A 1 45.23 -30.53 21.16
C MET A 1 43.80 -30.62 20.63
N PRO A 2 42.74 -30.41 21.44
CA PRO A 2 41.37 -30.46 20.93
C PRO A 2 41.07 -29.16 20.15
N ARG A 3 40.63 -29.32 18.90
CA ARG A 3 40.23 -28.23 18.01
C ARG A 3 38.79 -27.82 18.31
N GLY A 4 38.60 -26.55 18.69
CA GLY A 4 37.36 -25.77 18.53
C GLY A 4 36.08 -26.30 19.18
N GLY A 5 35.70 -25.73 20.32
CA GLY A 5 34.38 -25.93 20.91
C GLY A 5 33.26 -25.42 20.00
N LYS A 6 32.24 -26.25 19.79
CA LYS A 6 30.99 -25.89 19.10
C LYS A 6 30.34 -24.71 19.84
N ARG A 7 30.36 -23.52 19.23
CA ARG A 7 29.64 -22.36 19.77
C ARG A 7 28.14 -22.62 19.68
N VAL A 8 27.38 -22.22 20.70
CA VAL A 8 25.91 -22.24 20.64
C VAL A 8 25.47 -21.36 19.47
N GLY A 9 24.79 -21.94 18.48
CA GLY A 9 24.43 -21.29 17.21
C GLY A 9 25.32 -21.62 16.01
N ALA A 10 26.45 -22.33 16.19
CA ALA A 10 27.30 -22.76 15.07
C ALA A 10 26.58 -23.83 14.23
N GLY A 11 26.21 -23.47 12.99
CA GLY A 11 25.56 -24.34 12.01
C GLY A 11 24.05 -24.16 11.88
N GLY A 12 23.44 -23.25 12.65
CA GLY A 12 22.05 -22.87 12.44
C GLY A 12 21.92 -22.10 11.13
N LYS A 13 21.20 -22.65 10.15
CA LYS A 13 20.83 -21.88 8.95
C LYS A 13 20.00 -20.69 9.45
N PHE A 14 20.46 -19.46 9.18
CA PHE A 14 19.61 -18.27 9.29
C PHE A 14 18.46 -18.47 8.29
N LYS A 15 17.35 -19.01 8.78
CA LYS A 15 16.16 -19.25 7.97
C LYS A 15 15.36 -17.96 8.00
N TRP A 16 15.44 -17.22 6.91
CA TRP A 16 14.42 -16.25 6.58
C TRP A 16 13.16 -17.03 6.18
N ASN A 17 11.99 -16.58 6.61
CA ASN A 17 10.70 -17.14 6.23
C ASN A 17 10.52 -17.22 4.71
N HIS A 18 11.11 -16.27 3.97
CA HIS A 18 11.08 -16.23 2.49
C HIS A 18 12.08 -17.18 1.80
N GLY A 19 12.72 -18.08 2.55
CA GLY A 19 13.51 -19.17 1.99
C GLY A 19 14.97 -18.81 1.72
N LYS A 20 15.39 -18.79 0.45
CA LYS A 20 16.81 -18.70 0.06
C LYS A 20 17.33 -17.26 0.20
N THR A 21 18.50 -17.11 0.80
CA THR A 21 19.22 -15.83 0.86
C THR A 21 20.38 -15.77 -0.12
N ARG A 22 20.76 -14.56 -0.52
CA ARG A 22 21.94 -14.27 -1.34
C ARG A 22 22.73 -13.14 -0.69
N VAL A 23 24.05 -13.29 -0.61
CA VAL A 23 24.94 -12.25 -0.09
C VAL A 23 25.20 -11.21 -1.18
N ILE A 24 25.02 -9.94 -0.83
CA ILE A 24 25.34 -8.76 -1.66
C ILE A 24 26.27 -7.83 -0.89
N ARG A 25 27.03 -7.00 -1.60
CA ARG A 25 27.83 -5.92 -1.01
C ARG A 25 27.12 -4.60 -1.29
N VAL A 26 26.95 -3.79 -0.25
CA VAL A 26 26.27 -2.49 -0.30
C VAL A 26 27.08 -1.46 0.46
N PRO A 27 26.95 -0.15 0.13
CA PRO A 27 27.47 0.92 0.96
C PRO A 27 26.95 0.82 2.40
N ASP A 28 27.80 1.16 3.37
CA ASP A 28 27.44 1.07 4.79
C ASP A 28 26.22 1.94 5.14
N SER A 29 26.11 3.11 4.51
CA SER A 29 24.97 4.02 4.66
C SER A 29 23.62 3.41 4.29
N LEU A 30 23.58 2.36 3.46
CA LEU A 30 22.35 1.68 3.03
C LEU A 30 22.10 0.35 3.77
N ALA A 31 23.07 -0.11 4.57
CA ALA A 31 23.02 -1.43 5.18
C ALA A 31 21.85 -1.54 6.18
N ASN A 32 21.62 -0.50 6.98
CA ASN A 32 20.56 -0.47 7.98
C ASN A 32 19.17 -0.49 7.33
N ASP A 33 18.94 0.34 6.31
CA ASP A 33 17.67 0.44 5.61
C ASP A 33 17.29 -0.89 4.93
N ILE A 34 18.26 -1.54 4.29
CA ILE A 34 18.05 -2.83 3.63
C ILE A 34 17.75 -3.92 4.66
N LEU A 35 18.43 -3.91 5.81
CA LEU A 35 18.16 -4.85 6.90
C LEU A 35 16.77 -4.65 7.49
N GLU A 36 16.33 -3.40 7.66
CA GLU A 36 14.98 -3.08 8.15
C GLU A 36 13.92 -3.55 7.15
N PHE A 37 14.09 -3.23 5.87
CA PHE A 37 13.21 -3.69 4.79
C PHE A 37 13.11 -5.22 4.76
N ALA A 38 14.25 -5.92 4.85
CA ALA A 38 14.30 -7.37 4.87
C ALA A 38 13.59 -7.96 6.09
N ARG A 39 13.74 -7.37 7.29
CA ARG A 39 13.03 -7.83 8.51
C ARG A 39 11.53 -7.66 8.40
N ARG A 40 11.07 -6.51 7.89
CA ARG A 40 9.64 -6.29 7.59
C ARG A 40 9.12 -7.32 6.60
N LEU A 41 9.96 -7.72 5.64
CA LEU A 41 9.60 -8.69 4.62
C LEU A 41 9.41 -10.05 5.26
N ASP A 42 10.33 -10.42 6.13
CA ASP A 42 10.29 -11.70 6.81
C ASP A 42 9.18 -11.81 7.85
N ALA A 43 8.77 -10.70 8.44
CA ALA A 43 7.66 -10.65 9.40
C ALA A 43 6.28 -10.81 8.72
N SER A 44 6.22 -10.94 7.39
CA SER A 44 4.98 -10.88 6.60
C SER A 44 4.24 -9.54 6.76
N ASP A 45 4.96 -8.48 7.10
CA ASP A 45 4.44 -7.12 7.33
C ASP A 45 4.62 -6.24 6.08
N TYR A 46 4.54 -6.86 4.91
CA TYR A 46 4.16 -6.16 3.69
C TYR A 46 2.69 -6.45 3.47
N ASP A 47 1.87 -5.47 3.86
CA ASP A 47 0.61 -5.27 3.20
C ASP A 47 0.90 -5.17 1.71
N CYS A 48 0.60 -6.25 1.01
CA CYS A 48 0.30 -6.20 -0.40
C CYS A 48 -0.70 -5.05 -0.55
N VAL A 49 -0.38 -4.01 -1.32
CA VAL A 49 -1.23 -2.83 -1.57
C VAL A 49 -2.53 -3.19 -2.35
N THR A 50 -2.96 -4.44 -2.27
CA THR A 50 -4.15 -5.04 -2.87
C THR A 50 -5.21 -5.47 -1.84
N GLU A 51 -4.95 -5.35 -0.53
CA GLU A 51 -5.88 -5.88 0.51
C GLU A 51 -6.69 -4.87 1.31
N THR A 52 -6.52 -3.56 1.16
CA THR A 52 -7.59 -2.62 1.56
C THR A 52 -8.70 -2.61 0.50
N LYS A 53 -9.37 -3.76 0.32
CA LYS A 53 -10.69 -3.84 -0.38
C LYS A 53 -11.79 -3.12 0.39
N ILE A 54 -11.47 -2.57 1.55
CA ILE A 54 -12.35 -1.76 2.37
C ILE A 54 -12.15 -0.32 1.94
N ILE A 55 -13.15 0.20 1.22
CA ILE A 55 -13.27 1.63 0.94
C ILE A 55 -14.10 2.20 2.08
N ASP A 56 -13.49 3.06 2.89
CA ASP A 56 -14.21 3.81 3.90
C ASP A 56 -15.04 4.92 3.22
N LEU A 57 -16.36 4.75 3.23
CA LEU A 57 -17.30 5.71 2.66
C LEU A 57 -17.94 6.58 3.74
N SER A 58 -17.36 6.62 4.95
CA SER A 58 -17.85 7.48 6.04
C SER A 58 -17.85 8.94 5.60
N GLY A 59 -19.02 9.57 5.64
CA GLY A 59 -19.20 10.96 5.21
C GLY A 59 -19.50 11.14 3.72
N VAL A 60 -19.59 10.06 2.92
CA VAL A 60 -20.05 10.13 1.52
C VAL A 60 -21.56 10.00 1.44
N SER A 61 -22.18 10.80 0.57
CA SER A 61 -23.61 10.69 0.29
C SER A 61 -23.92 9.41 -0.49
N VAL A 62 -24.70 8.50 0.10
CA VAL A 62 -25.16 7.27 -0.55
C VAL A 62 -26.61 7.43 -0.97
N PHE A 63 -26.92 7.17 -2.23
CA PHE A 63 -28.27 7.20 -2.77
C PHE A 63 -28.61 5.91 -3.50
N THR A 64 -29.90 5.63 -3.68
CA THR A 64 -30.36 4.40 -4.33
C THR A 64 -30.84 4.71 -5.74
N LYS A 65 -30.28 4.04 -6.75
CA LYS A 65 -30.73 4.09 -8.13
C LYS A 65 -31.01 2.69 -8.64
N ASN A 66 -32.24 2.42 -9.10
CA ASN A 66 -32.69 1.10 -9.56
C ASN A 66 -32.43 -0.02 -8.52
N GLY A 67 -32.67 0.25 -7.24
CA GLY A 67 -32.44 -0.70 -6.15
C GLY A 67 -30.97 -0.96 -5.81
N LYS A 68 -30.02 -0.24 -6.43
CA LYS A 68 -28.60 -0.34 -6.15
C LYS A 68 -28.12 0.91 -5.42
N SER A 69 -27.31 0.72 -4.39
CA SER A 69 -26.61 1.81 -3.73
C SER A 69 -25.55 2.39 -4.67
N CYS A 70 -25.55 3.71 -4.80
CA CYS A 70 -24.63 4.46 -5.63
C CYS A 70 -24.09 5.64 -4.82
N ILE A 71 -22.90 6.08 -5.19
CA ILE A 71 -22.22 7.26 -4.65
C ILE A 71 -21.76 8.12 -5.82
N PHE A 72 -21.58 9.42 -5.59
CA PHE A 72 -20.98 10.28 -6.59
C PHE A 72 -19.46 10.13 -6.58
N LEU A 73 -18.86 9.98 -7.76
CA LEU A 73 -17.41 9.89 -7.89
C LEU A 73 -16.72 11.23 -7.54
N SER A 74 -17.43 12.36 -7.66
CA SER A 74 -16.95 13.66 -7.18
C SER A 74 -16.68 13.65 -5.68
N ASP A 75 -17.55 13.03 -4.89
CA ASP A 75 -17.43 12.98 -3.43
C ASP A 75 -16.18 12.17 -3.02
N LEU A 76 -15.89 11.09 -3.75
CA LEU A 76 -14.66 10.33 -3.58
C LEU A 76 -13.41 11.17 -3.88
N LEU A 77 -13.43 11.97 -4.95
CA LEU A 77 -12.31 12.87 -5.27
C LEU A 77 -12.10 13.93 -4.18
N PHE A 78 -13.18 14.49 -3.62
CA PHE A 78 -13.09 15.46 -2.52
C PHE A 78 -12.50 14.87 -1.24
N LEU A 79 -12.73 13.57 -0.99
CA LEU A 79 -12.09 12.85 0.12
C LEU A 79 -10.62 12.47 -0.16
N GLY A 80 -10.11 12.74 -1.36
CA GLY A 80 -8.72 12.47 -1.74
C GLY A 80 -8.48 11.05 -2.30
N TYR A 81 -9.54 10.32 -2.68
CA TYR A 81 -9.38 9.03 -3.34
C TYR A 81 -8.84 9.21 -4.77
N GLU A 82 -7.90 8.35 -5.15
CA GLU A 82 -7.42 8.27 -6.53
C GLU A 82 -8.36 7.40 -7.37
N ILE A 83 -8.87 7.96 -8.48
CA ILE A 83 -9.74 7.25 -9.42
C ILE A 83 -8.95 6.95 -10.70
N LYS A 84 -9.08 5.72 -11.22
CA LYS A 84 -8.52 5.28 -12.50
C LYS A 84 -9.64 4.85 -13.45
N PRO A 85 -9.47 5.00 -14.78
CA PRO A 85 -8.32 5.61 -15.47
C PRO A 85 -8.32 7.15 -15.38
N ASP A 86 -7.17 7.80 -15.56
CA ASP A 86 -7.00 9.25 -15.36
C ASP A 86 -7.97 10.11 -16.18
N LYS A 87 -8.32 9.67 -17.39
CA LYS A 87 -9.32 10.33 -18.25
C LYS A 87 -10.70 10.44 -17.59
N LEU A 88 -11.07 9.47 -16.75
CA LEU A 88 -12.32 9.50 -15.99
C LEU A 88 -12.25 10.60 -14.93
N THR A 89 -11.13 10.70 -14.23
CA THR A 89 -10.87 11.72 -13.21
C THR A 89 -10.95 13.13 -13.80
N GLU A 90 -10.27 13.37 -14.93
CA GLU A 90 -10.35 14.64 -15.66
C GLU A 90 -11.79 15.03 -16.02
N ARG A 91 -12.57 14.05 -16.50
CA ARG A 91 -13.97 14.26 -16.86
C ARG A 91 -14.81 14.63 -15.64
N ILE A 92 -14.69 13.89 -14.53
CA ILE A 92 -15.44 14.17 -13.30
C ILE A 92 -15.08 15.55 -12.75
N ILE A 93 -13.79 15.91 -12.73
CA ILE A 93 -13.33 17.24 -12.33
C ILE A 93 -13.99 18.31 -13.19
N SER A 94 -13.98 18.13 -14.52
CA SER A 94 -14.59 19.08 -15.45
C SER A 94 -16.10 19.24 -15.26
N GLU A 95 -16.81 18.15 -14.92
CA GLU A 95 -18.24 18.16 -14.60
C GLU A 95 -18.50 18.87 -13.26
N ALA A 96 -17.70 18.58 -12.24
CA ALA A 96 -17.82 19.22 -10.93
C ALA A 96 -17.57 20.74 -10.98
N TYR A 97 -16.57 21.20 -11.73
CA TYR A 97 -16.32 22.64 -11.94
C TYR A 97 -17.48 23.33 -12.68
N LYS A 98 -18.07 22.67 -13.68
CA LYS A 98 -19.25 23.22 -14.38
C LYS A 98 -20.43 23.36 -13.44
N ASP A 99 -20.67 22.36 -12.60
CA ASP A 99 -21.77 22.40 -11.62
C ASP A 99 -21.56 23.50 -10.57
N GLN A 100 -20.32 23.77 -10.16
CA GLN A 100 -20.01 24.90 -9.28
C GLN A 100 -20.25 26.26 -9.96
N LEU A 101 -19.87 26.41 -11.23
CA LEU A 101 -20.13 27.63 -12.01
C LEU A 101 -21.63 27.87 -12.24
N ILE A 102 -22.41 26.81 -12.44
CA ILE A 102 -23.86 26.88 -12.64
C ILE A 102 -24.60 27.17 -11.31
N LYS A 103 -24.08 26.69 -10.18
CA LYS A 103 -24.70 26.90 -8.85
C LYS A 103 -24.41 28.27 -8.23
N GLY A 104 -23.58 29.11 -8.86
CA GLY A 104 -23.45 30.52 -8.52
C GLY A 104 -23.11 30.79 -7.06
N ILE A 105 -21.82 30.66 -6.73
CA ILE A 105 -21.19 31.52 -5.73
C ILE A 105 -20.38 32.57 -6.50
#